data_AF-A0A816G768-F1
#
_entry.id   AF-A0A816G768-F1
#
_cell.length_a   1.000
_cell.length_b   1.000
_cell.length_c   1.000
_cell.angle_alpha   90.00
_cell.angle_beta   90.00
_cell.angle_gamma   90.00
#
_symmetry.space_group_name_H-M   'P 1'
#
loop_
_entity.id
_entity.type
_entity.pdbx_description
1 polymer ?
#
loop_
_entity_poly.entity_id
_entity_poly.type
_entity_poly.pdbx_seq_one_letter_code
_entity_poly.pdbx_strand_id
1 'polypeptide(L)'
;YCSSDLWSGSSNESHSHGSDIFHAIFDDLKSDKRFQKAQQIIFTGFSAGGLGLLLNLPNLLQNFPSTIDLRVIIDSSWFIDYPGSINGISKINEGMAYWNTQIPSSCHLKPQYRCFLGSEAIRFFPPHVRILIIQSLLDPTQLHLDDVNLRTNDFSLQLRESLHQANERVSIFAPACSTHGFLFRSLWSQFDIKQRTLASVLNVWLRRKKRTHLRLIDHQFDSSFCPQRENDDELY
;
A
#
# COMPACT_ATOMS: atom_id res chain seq x y z
N TYR A 1 6.79 11.18 -7.72
CA TYR A 1 7.55 9.93 -7.91
C TYR A 1 8.28 10.05 -9.24
N CYS A 2 9.60 10.19 -9.21
CA CYS A 2 10.44 10.51 -10.37
C CYS A 2 11.61 9.52 -10.59
N SER A 3 11.71 8.47 -9.77
CA SER A 3 12.83 7.52 -9.79
C SER A 3 12.53 6.21 -10.53
N SER A 4 11.26 5.94 -10.86
CA SER A 4 10.82 4.79 -11.66
C SER A 4 11.26 3.40 -11.12
N ASP A 5 11.52 3.31 -9.82
CA ASP A 5 12.14 2.17 -9.13
C ASP A 5 11.39 1.68 -7.88
N LEU A 6 10.09 1.96 -7.81
CA LEU A 6 9.19 1.68 -6.69
C LEU A 6 9.68 2.25 -5.35
N TRP A 7 10.39 3.39 -5.39
CA TRP A 7 11.02 4.03 -4.23
C TRP A 7 12.08 3.15 -3.55
N SER A 8 12.71 2.25 -4.31
CA SER A 8 13.56 1.21 -3.74
C SER A 8 15.03 1.34 -4.15
N GLY A 9 15.35 2.08 -5.20
CA GLY A 9 16.69 2.13 -5.77
C GLY A 9 17.67 3.04 -5.03
N SER A 10 18.96 2.69 -5.18
CA SER A 10 20.12 3.51 -4.84
C SER A 10 21.22 3.26 -5.87
N SER A 11 20.92 3.49 -7.15
CA SER A 11 21.80 3.23 -8.29
C SER A 11 22.18 4.51 -9.01
N ASN A 12 23.48 4.82 -9.03
CA ASN A 12 24.03 5.91 -9.84
C ASN A 12 24.01 5.58 -11.35
N GLU A 13 23.99 4.29 -11.72
CA GLU A 13 24.06 3.85 -13.12
C GLU A 13 22.71 3.99 -13.84
N SER A 14 21.62 3.65 -13.16
CA SER A 14 20.26 3.72 -13.70
C SER A 14 19.49 4.98 -13.29
N HIS A 15 20.13 5.88 -12.52
CA HIS A 15 19.50 7.05 -11.89
C HIS A 15 18.29 6.70 -11.01
N SER A 16 18.20 5.46 -10.54
CA SER A 16 17.17 4.96 -9.65
C SER A 16 17.54 5.27 -8.21
N HIS A 17 17.07 6.41 -7.72
CA HIS A 17 17.40 6.96 -6.39
C HIS A 17 16.18 7.04 -5.47
N GLY A 18 15.17 6.20 -5.67
CA GLY A 18 13.91 6.25 -4.95
C GLY A 18 14.07 6.07 -3.44
N SER A 19 14.94 5.17 -3.00
CA SER A 19 15.23 4.98 -1.57
C SER A 19 16.04 6.17 -1.04
N ASP A 20 17.03 6.65 -1.78
CA ASP A 20 17.84 7.82 -1.41
C ASP A 20 16.97 9.08 -1.23
N ILE A 21 16.09 9.35 -2.20
CA ILE A 21 15.15 10.47 -2.17
C ILE A 21 14.22 10.34 -0.95
N PHE A 22 13.69 9.14 -0.69
CA PHE A 22 12.83 8.89 0.45
C PHE A 22 13.54 9.25 1.76
N HIS A 23 14.75 8.74 1.97
CA HIS A 23 15.53 9.00 3.18
C HIS A 23 15.97 10.48 3.30
N ALA A 24 16.37 11.11 2.20
CA ALA A 24 16.75 12.53 2.18
C ALA A 24 15.60 13.47 2.59
N ILE A 25 14.36 13.18 2.16
CA ILE A 25 13.18 13.94 2.58
C ILE A 25 13.03 13.90 4.10
N PHE A 26 13.23 12.74 4.73
CA PHE A 26 13.12 12.62 6.18
C PHE A 26 14.27 13.25 6.94
N ASP A 27 15.48 13.21 6.40
CA ASP A 27 16.61 13.88 7.01
C ASP A 27 16.44 15.40 6.98
N ASP A 28 15.87 15.96 5.91
CA ASP A 28 15.47 17.37 5.85
C ASP A 28 14.35 17.68 6.86
N LEU A 29 13.27 16.88 6.88
CA LEU A 29 12.16 17.06 7.81
C LEU A 29 12.55 16.98 9.29
N LYS A 30 13.53 16.13 9.65
CA LYS A 30 14.03 16.03 11.04
C LYS A 30 14.60 17.35 11.54
N SER A 31 15.09 18.22 10.66
CA SER A 31 15.60 19.54 11.02
C SER A 31 14.48 20.58 11.25
N ASP A 32 13.26 20.34 10.76
CA ASP A 32 12.13 21.25 10.89
C ASP A 32 11.51 21.18 12.30
N LYS A 33 11.54 22.31 13.03
CA LYS A 33 10.99 22.44 14.38
C LYS A 33 9.48 22.16 14.47
N ARG A 34 8.72 22.38 13.40
CA ARG A 34 7.28 22.06 13.32
C ARG A 34 7.08 20.56 13.22
N PHE A 35 7.90 19.88 12.41
CA PHE A 35 7.88 18.42 12.31
C PHE A 35 8.26 17.77 13.65
N GLN A 36 9.28 18.27 14.34
CA GLN A 36 9.68 17.79 15.67
C GLN A 36 8.57 17.93 16.74
N LYS A 37 7.65 18.88 16.57
CA LYS A 37 6.51 19.10 17.48
C LYS A 37 5.25 18.34 17.06
N ALA A 38 5.31 17.57 15.97
CA ALA A 38 4.16 16.81 15.48
C ALA A 38 3.72 15.78 16.52
N GLN A 39 2.43 15.81 16.87
CA GLN A 39 1.83 14.81 17.76
C GLN A 39 1.31 13.60 16.99
N GLN A 40 1.06 13.76 15.69
CA GLN A 40 0.58 12.74 14.78
C GLN A 40 1.25 12.94 13.43
N ILE A 41 1.73 11.85 12.82
CA ILE A 41 2.31 11.85 11.48
C ILE A 41 1.62 10.77 10.68
N ILE A 42 1.09 11.15 9.52
CA ILE A 42 0.40 10.25 8.60
C ILE A 42 1.25 10.10 7.35
N PHE A 43 1.69 8.88 7.09
CA PHE A 43 2.33 8.48 5.85
C PHE A 43 1.28 7.90 4.94
N THR A 44 1.23 8.33 3.68
CA THR A 44 0.32 7.75 2.70
C THR A 44 1.02 7.59 1.35
N GLY A 45 0.71 6.50 0.68
CA GLY A 45 1.28 6.15 -0.62
C GLY A 45 0.27 5.34 -1.42
N PHE A 46 0.19 5.66 -2.71
CA PHE A 46 -0.65 4.97 -3.68
C PHE A 46 0.22 4.20 -4.67
N SER A 47 -0.20 2.99 -5.02
CA SER A 47 0.47 2.14 -6.02
C SER A 47 1.95 1.93 -5.67
N ALA A 48 2.88 2.23 -6.60
CA ALA A 48 4.31 2.25 -6.34
C ALA A 48 4.72 3.05 -5.08
N GLY A 49 3.99 4.13 -4.75
CA GLY A 49 4.23 4.91 -3.55
C GLY A 49 3.92 4.16 -2.25
N GLY A 50 2.88 3.33 -2.22
CA GLY A 50 2.59 2.51 -1.05
C GLY A 50 3.57 1.35 -0.89
N LEU A 51 4.06 0.78 -1.99
CA LEU A 51 5.21 -0.16 -1.96
C LEU A 51 6.46 0.51 -1.37
N GLY A 52 6.72 1.76 -1.75
CA GLY A 52 7.78 2.57 -1.16
C GLY A 52 7.66 2.74 0.35
N LEU A 53 6.43 2.95 0.85
CA LEU A 53 6.19 3.01 2.30
C LEU A 53 6.47 1.66 2.97
N LEU A 54 6.00 0.57 2.38
CA LEU A 54 6.18 -0.79 2.91
C LEU A 54 7.67 -1.17 3.03
N LEU A 55 8.50 -0.74 2.08
CA LEU A 55 9.93 -1.02 2.08
C LEU A 55 10.72 -0.10 3.01
N ASN A 56 10.51 1.22 2.93
CA ASN A 56 11.42 2.18 3.55
C ASN A 56 11.02 2.57 4.99
N LEU A 57 9.72 2.56 5.33
CA LEU A 57 9.26 3.00 6.66
C LEU A 57 9.66 2.10 7.83
N PRO A 58 9.64 0.75 7.73
CA PRO A 58 9.89 -0.11 8.88
C PRO A 58 11.15 0.25 9.69
N ASN A 59 12.26 0.50 9.01
CA ASN A 59 13.53 0.89 9.66
C ASN A 59 13.51 2.34 10.12
N LEU A 60 12.91 3.24 9.33
CA LEU A 60 12.84 4.66 9.64
C LEU A 60 12.01 4.93 10.91
N LEU A 61 10.89 4.24 11.07
CA LEU A 61 9.95 4.44 12.17
C LEU A 61 10.46 3.86 13.51
N GLN A 62 11.47 2.99 13.51
CA GLN A 62 12.07 2.47 14.76
C GLN A 62 12.70 3.58 15.62
N ASN A 63 13.16 4.66 14.98
CA ASN A 63 13.82 5.77 15.66
C ASN A 63 12.86 6.88 16.10
N PHE A 64 11.56 6.75 15.82
CA PHE A 64 10.58 7.75 16.22
C PHE A 64 10.19 7.56 17.70
N PRO A 65 10.01 8.65 18.46
CA PRO A 65 9.49 8.57 19.82
C PRO A 65 8.12 7.89 19.86
N SER A 66 7.93 6.97 20.79
CA SER A 66 6.65 6.26 20.97
C SER A 66 5.48 7.17 21.37
N THR A 67 5.75 8.42 21.71
CA THR A 67 4.75 9.46 22.03
C THR A 67 4.07 10.03 20.79
N ILE A 68 4.68 9.88 19.61
CA ILE A 68 4.09 10.35 18.34
C ILE A 68 3.10 9.30 17.84
N ASP A 69 1.90 9.74 17.46
CA ASP A 69 0.89 8.88 16.83
C ASP A 69 1.24 8.64 15.35
N LEU A 70 1.95 7.55 15.08
CA LEU A 70 2.40 7.17 13.73
C LEU A 70 1.35 6.34 13.00
N ARG A 71 0.98 6.80 11.81
CA ARG A 71 -0.10 6.23 11.01
C ARG A 71 0.33 6.06 9.57
N VAL A 72 -0.02 4.93 8.96
CA VAL A 72 0.34 4.60 7.59
C VAL A 72 -0.92 4.20 6.83
N ILE A 73 -1.14 4.81 5.68
CA ILE A 73 -2.22 4.44 4.75
C ILE A 73 -1.59 3.92 3.47
N ILE A 74 -1.82 2.64 3.20
CA ILE A 74 -1.38 1.94 2.00
C ILE A 74 -2.58 1.85 1.05
N ASP A 75 -2.54 2.62 -0.05
CA ASP A 75 -3.62 2.66 -1.05
C ASP A 75 -3.22 1.88 -2.31
N SER A 76 -3.97 0.83 -2.64
CA SER A 76 -3.82 0.04 -3.86
C SER A 76 -2.39 -0.48 -4.07
N SER A 77 -1.77 -0.95 -3.00
CA SER A 77 -0.38 -1.44 -2.97
C SER A 77 -0.23 -2.77 -2.23
N TRP A 78 -1.32 -3.51 -2.06
CA TRP A 78 -1.31 -4.86 -1.51
C TRP A 78 -1.33 -5.86 -2.68
N PHE A 79 -0.13 -6.16 -3.20
CA PHE A 79 0.04 -7.16 -4.24
C PHE A 79 0.25 -8.56 -3.63
N ILE A 80 -0.27 -9.58 -4.30
CA ILE A 80 -0.08 -11.00 -3.94
C ILE A 80 0.84 -11.73 -4.93
N ASP A 81 1.49 -12.79 -4.47
CA ASP A 81 2.16 -13.77 -5.33
C ASP A 81 1.09 -14.72 -5.87
N TYR A 82 0.49 -14.40 -7.03
CA TYR A 82 -0.59 -15.19 -7.61
C TYR A 82 -0.04 -16.46 -8.28
N PRO A 83 -0.39 -17.67 -7.80
CA PRO A 83 0.15 -18.92 -8.32
C PRO A 83 -0.09 -19.09 -9.81
N GLY A 84 0.95 -19.48 -10.53
CA GLY A 84 0.89 -19.68 -11.98
C GLY A 84 1.14 -18.41 -12.80
N SER A 85 1.21 -17.24 -12.17
CA SER A 85 1.69 -16.02 -12.82
C SER A 85 3.11 -15.68 -12.39
N ILE A 86 4.05 -15.74 -13.34
CA ILE A 86 5.45 -15.37 -13.10
C ILE A 86 5.77 -13.97 -13.63
N ASN A 87 4.85 -13.32 -14.35
CA ASN A 87 5.10 -12.06 -15.05
C ASN A 87 5.42 -10.92 -14.08
N GLY A 88 4.59 -10.71 -13.06
CA GLY A 88 4.85 -9.70 -12.02
C GLY A 88 6.16 -9.98 -11.27
N ILE A 89 6.42 -11.25 -10.94
CA ILE A 89 7.61 -11.68 -10.18
C ILE A 89 8.90 -11.53 -11.01
N SER A 90 8.88 -11.85 -12.31
CA SER A 90 10.03 -11.66 -13.19
C SER A 90 10.38 -10.18 -13.30
N LYS A 91 9.37 -9.34 -13.57
CA LYS A 91 9.56 -7.88 -13.70
C LYS A 91 10.13 -7.25 -12.44
N ILE A 92 9.67 -7.66 -11.25
CA ILE A 92 10.23 -7.13 -9.99
C ILE A 92 11.66 -7.62 -9.75
N ASN A 93 11.99 -8.87 -10.08
CA ASN A 93 13.37 -9.36 -9.94
C ASN A 93 14.34 -8.64 -10.90
N GLU A 94 13.95 -8.45 -12.15
CA GLU A 94 14.70 -7.67 -13.13
C GLU A 94 14.86 -6.21 -12.67
N GLY A 95 13.78 -5.59 -12.20
CA GLY A 95 13.79 -4.23 -11.63
C GLY A 95 14.73 -4.11 -10.44
N MET A 96 14.67 -5.04 -9.48
CA MET A 96 15.52 -4.99 -8.29
C MET A 96 17.02 -4.99 -8.62
N ALA A 97 17.42 -5.81 -9.59
CA ALA A 97 18.81 -5.84 -10.06
C ALA A 97 19.18 -4.52 -10.74
N TYR A 98 18.32 -3.99 -11.62
CA TYR A 98 18.56 -2.75 -12.35
C TYR A 98 18.59 -1.49 -11.46
N TRP A 99 17.76 -1.45 -10.41
CA TRP A 99 17.61 -0.29 -9.52
C TRP A 99 18.63 -0.26 -8.39
N ASN A 100 19.43 -1.32 -8.20
CA ASN A 100 20.17 -1.56 -6.97
C ASN A 100 19.23 -1.41 -5.74
N THR A 101 18.18 -2.23 -5.72
CA THR A 101 17.13 -2.11 -4.70
C THR A 101 17.69 -2.32 -3.29
N GLN A 102 17.34 -1.38 -2.40
CA GLN A 102 17.65 -1.44 -0.98
C GLN A 102 16.60 -2.27 -0.25
N ILE A 103 16.91 -3.54 0.00
CA ILE A 103 16.04 -4.43 0.78
C ILE A 103 16.31 -4.22 2.28
N PRO A 104 15.27 -4.05 3.12
CA PRO A 104 15.44 -4.03 4.56
C PRO A 104 16.09 -5.30 5.09
N SER A 105 17.05 -5.18 6.01
CA SER A 105 17.77 -6.31 6.61
C SER A 105 16.85 -7.35 7.23
N SER A 106 15.72 -6.93 7.80
CA SER A 106 14.69 -7.82 8.35
C SER A 106 14.04 -8.76 7.31
N CYS A 107 14.19 -8.45 6.02
CA CYS A 107 13.59 -9.21 4.91
C CYS A 107 14.61 -10.04 4.10
N HIS A 108 15.91 -9.98 4.42
CA HIS A 108 16.98 -10.69 3.68
C HIS A 108 16.90 -12.22 3.73
N LEU A 109 16.20 -12.81 4.71
CA LEU A 109 16.05 -14.27 4.86
C LEU A 109 15.00 -14.88 3.91
N LYS A 110 14.38 -14.06 3.06
CA LYS A 110 13.36 -14.47 2.08
C LYS A 110 13.85 -14.13 0.67
N PRO A 111 13.27 -14.74 -0.38
CA PRO A 111 13.42 -14.21 -1.73
C PRO A 111 13.08 -12.71 -1.72
N GLN A 112 14.01 -11.88 -2.20
CA GLN A 112 13.95 -10.43 -2.00
C GLN A 112 12.68 -9.78 -2.56
N TYR A 113 12.13 -10.31 -3.66
CA TYR A 113 10.89 -9.80 -4.24
C TYR A 113 9.71 -9.85 -3.26
N ARG A 114 9.71 -10.80 -2.31
CA ARG A 114 8.65 -10.93 -1.32
C ARG A 114 8.57 -9.74 -0.38
N CYS A 115 9.63 -8.94 -0.27
CA CYS A 115 9.65 -7.70 0.52
C CYS A 115 8.73 -6.62 -0.07
N PHE A 116 8.33 -6.75 -1.34
CA PHE A 116 7.32 -5.89 -1.97
C PHE A 116 5.88 -6.38 -1.71
N LEU A 117 5.69 -7.60 -1.19
CA LEU A 117 4.37 -8.14 -0.93
C LEU A 117 3.85 -7.68 0.42
N GLY A 118 2.62 -7.18 0.45
CA GLY A 118 2.01 -6.61 1.64
C GLY A 118 1.99 -7.59 2.82
N SER A 119 1.71 -8.87 2.58
CA SER A 119 1.64 -9.93 3.59
C SER A 119 2.95 -10.14 4.36
N GLU A 120 4.10 -9.91 3.72
CA GLU A 120 5.41 -9.99 4.34
C GLU A 120 5.82 -8.63 4.91
N ALA A 121 5.71 -7.56 4.10
CA ALA A 121 6.24 -6.25 4.44
C ALA A 121 5.64 -5.64 5.72
N ILE A 122 4.32 -5.84 5.95
CA ILE A 122 3.68 -5.29 7.16
C ILE A 122 4.25 -5.85 8.47
N ARG A 123 4.89 -7.01 8.42
CA ARG A 123 5.44 -7.69 9.61
C ARG A 123 6.64 -6.96 10.19
N PHE A 124 7.29 -6.11 9.40
CA PHE A 124 8.47 -5.36 9.81
C PHE A 124 8.15 -4.03 10.49
N PHE A 125 6.89 -3.57 10.42
CA PHE A 125 6.50 -2.30 11.05
C PHE A 125 6.56 -2.38 12.58
N PRO A 126 7.02 -1.31 13.25
CA PRO A 126 7.01 -1.26 14.71
C PRO A 126 5.59 -1.46 15.27
N PRO A 127 5.41 -2.17 16.40
CA PRO A 127 4.09 -2.51 16.93
C PRO A 127 3.18 -1.30 17.18
N HIS A 128 3.72 -0.14 17.54
CA HIS A 128 2.94 1.05 17.89
C HIS A 128 2.37 1.79 16.66
N VAL A 129 2.88 1.50 15.46
CA VAL A 129 2.40 2.07 14.21
C VAL A 129 1.02 1.50 13.85
N ARG A 130 0.13 2.37 13.37
CA ARG A 130 -1.20 1.97 12.89
C ARG A 130 -1.21 1.97 11.38
N ILE A 131 -1.69 0.88 10.79
CA ILE A 131 -1.73 0.71 9.35
C ILE A 131 -3.20 0.59 8.92
N LEU A 132 -3.56 1.31 7.87
CA LEU A 132 -4.80 1.13 7.12
C LEU A 132 -4.44 0.74 5.69
N ILE A 133 -4.96 -0.40 5.26
CA ILE A 133 -4.89 -0.85 3.87
C ILE A 133 -6.20 -0.47 3.20
N ILE A 134 -6.10 0.18 2.04
CA ILE A 134 -7.20 0.43 1.13
C ILE A 134 -6.85 -0.32 -0.15
N GLN A 135 -7.64 -1.33 -0.52
CA GLN A 135 -7.28 -2.21 -1.64
C GLN A 135 -8.51 -2.62 -2.43
N SER A 136 -8.47 -2.44 -3.75
CA SER A 136 -9.50 -3.05 -4.60
C SER A 136 -9.31 -4.56 -4.66
N LEU A 137 -10.40 -5.33 -4.50
CA LEU A 137 -10.42 -6.78 -4.76
C LEU A 137 -10.37 -7.13 -6.27
N LEU A 138 -10.51 -6.12 -7.13
CA LEU A 138 -10.51 -6.21 -8.59
C LEU A 138 -9.48 -5.23 -9.17
N ASP A 139 -8.32 -5.10 -8.53
CA ASP A 139 -7.32 -4.10 -8.92
C ASP A 139 -6.80 -4.37 -10.35
N PRO A 140 -7.11 -3.50 -11.32
CA PRO A 140 -6.78 -3.74 -12.72
C PRO A 140 -5.28 -3.76 -12.99
N THR A 141 -4.47 -3.12 -12.14
CA THR A 141 -3.01 -3.12 -12.27
C THR A 141 -2.46 -4.51 -12.01
N GLN A 142 -2.87 -5.16 -10.93
CA GLN A 142 -2.39 -6.51 -10.66
C GLN A 142 -2.94 -7.52 -11.67
N LEU A 143 -4.21 -7.41 -12.03
CA LEU A 143 -4.81 -8.26 -13.06
C LEU A 143 -4.06 -8.18 -14.40
N HIS A 144 -3.66 -6.97 -14.81
CA HIS A 144 -2.86 -6.77 -16.01
C HIS A 144 -1.42 -7.30 -15.86
N LEU A 145 -0.75 -7.02 -14.73
CA LEU A 145 0.63 -7.46 -14.51
C LEU A 145 0.75 -8.99 -14.51
N ASP A 146 -0.24 -9.66 -13.93
CA ASP A 146 -0.23 -11.11 -13.75
C ASP A 146 -0.96 -11.85 -14.90
N ASP A 147 -1.42 -11.15 -15.94
CA ASP A 147 -2.19 -11.69 -17.07
C ASP A 147 -3.39 -12.56 -16.64
N VAL A 148 -4.14 -12.05 -15.66
CA VAL A 148 -5.22 -12.77 -14.99
C VAL A 148 -6.55 -12.46 -15.66
N ASN A 149 -7.29 -13.51 -16.02
CA ASN A 149 -8.67 -13.39 -16.50
C ASN A 149 -9.66 -13.69 -15.36
N LEU A 150 -10.32 -12.65 -14.84
CA LEU A 150 -11.29 -12.75 -13.74
C LEU A 150 -12.45 -13.74 -13.98
N ARG A 151 -12.75 -14.12 -15.23
CA ARG A 151 -13.80 -15.11 -15.52
C ARG A 151 -13.36 -16.54 -15.25
N THR A 152 -12.06 -16.79 -15.32
CA THR A 152 -11.47 -18.14 -15.24
C THR A 152 -10.59 -18.32 -14.01
N ASN A 153 -10.18 -17.22 -13.36
CA ASN A 153 -9.23 -17.20 -12.27
C ASN A 153 -9.90 -16.79 -10.94
N ASP A 154 -9.38 -17.34 -9.85
CA ASP A 154 -9.81 -17.10 -8.47
C ASP A 154 -9.07 -15.95 -7.78
N PHE A 155 -8.43 -15.06 -8.55
CA PHE A 155 -7.58 -13.98 -8.05
C PHE A 155 -8.23 -13.17 -6.93
N SER A 156 -9.47 -12.72 -7.12
CA SER A 156 -10.17 -11.89 -6.14
C SER A 156 -10.41 -12.63 -4.82
N LEU A 157 -10.59 -13.96 -4.87
CA LEU A 157 -10.67 -14.80 -3.68
C LEU A 157 -9.30 -14.88 -3.00
N GLN A 158 -8.23 -15.13 -3.73
CA GLN A 158 -6.88 -15.21 -3.16
C GLN A 158 -6.41 -13.89 -2.55
N LEU A 159 -6.69 -12.77 -3.21
CA LEU A 159 -6.40 -11.44 -2.68
C LEU A 159 -7.19 -11.17 -1.40
N ARG A 160 -8.48 -11.53 -1.38
CA ARG A 160 -9.31 -11.44 -0.17
C ARG A 160 -8.76 -12.29 0.97
N GLU A 161 -8.34 -13.53 0.71
CA GLU A 161 -7.73 -14.40 1.71
C GLU A 161 -6.39 -13.85 2.22
N SER A 162 -5.56 -13.29 1.34
CA SER A 162 -4.32 -12.60 1.73
C SER A 162 -4.60 -11.42 2.67
N LEU A 163 -5.61 -10.60 2.37
CA LEU A 163 -6.06 -9.52 3.25
C LEU A 163 -6.66 -10.05 4.57
N HIS A 164 -7.30 -11.23 4.57
CA HIS A 164 -7.76 -11.89 5.80
C HIS A 164 -6.60 -12.37 6.67
N GLN A 165 -5.52 -12.87 6.06
CA GLN A 165 -4.32 -13.33 6.76
C GLN A 165 -3.41 -12.19 7.22
N ALA A 166 -3.64 -10.96 6.75
CA ALA A 166 -2.94 -9.78 7.24
C ALA A 166 -3.05 -9.68 8.78
N ASN A 167 -1.96 -9.23 9.40
CA ASN A 167 -1.83 -9.10 10.86
C ASN A 167 -3.06 -8.40 11.46
N GLU A 168 -3.62 -8.93 12.55
CA GLU A 168 -4.78 -8.38 13.28
C GLU A 168 -4.57 -6.94 13.80
N ARG A 169 -3.37 -6.37 13.67
CA ARG A 169 -3.10 -4.96 14.00
C ARG A 169 -3.45 -4.00 12.86
N VAL A 170 -3.78 -4.50 11.67
CA VAL A 170 -4.03 -3.70 10.47
C VAL A 170 -5.52 -3.50 10.26
N SER A 171 -5.91 -2.26 9.96
CA SER A 171 -7.25 -1.94 9.48
C SER A 171 -7.31 -2.09 7.96
N ILE A 172 -8.45 -2.50 7.42
CA ILE A 172 -8.63 -2.83 6.00
C ILE A 172 -9.96 -2.25 5.52
N PHE A 173 -9.92 -1.61 4.35
CA PHE A 173 -11.07 -1.25 3.53
C PHE A 173 -10.85 -1.81 2.13
N ALA A 174 -11.58 -2.86 1.76
CA ALA A 174 -11.37 -3.56 0.51
C ALA A 174 -12.69 -3.85 -0.25
N PRO A 175 -13.17 -2.91 -1.07
CA PRO A 175 -14.36 -3.10 -1.88
C PRO A 175 -14.02 -3.84 -3.19
N ALA A 176 -15.02 -4.44 -3.82
CA ALA A 176 -14.88 -5.08 -5.14
C ALA A 176 -15.12 -4.10 -6.29
N CYS A 177 -14.32 -3.03 -6.34
CA CYS A 177 -14.39 -2.01 -7.39
C CYS A 177 -13.28 -2.21 -8.42
N SER A 178 -13.58 -2.26 -9.72
CA SER A 178 -12.52 -2.25 -10.75
C SER A 178 -11.86 -0.87 -10.82
N THR A 179 -10.89 -0.63 -9.94
CA THR A 179 -10.20 0.65 -9.78
C THR A 179 -8.81 0.42 -9.20
N HIS A 180 -7.88 1.27 -9.63
CA HIS A 180 -6.56 1.39 -9.01
C HIS A 180 -6.45 2.78 -8.39
N GLY A 181 -6.31 2.84 -7.07
CA GLY A 181 -6.25 4.06 -6.28
C GLY A 181 -7.61 4.56 -5.82
N PHE A 182 -7.68 5.03 -4.57
CA PHE A 182 -8.89 5.56 -3.96
C PHE A 182 -8.72 7.01 -3.54
N LEU A 183 -7.71 7.31 -2.70
CA LEU A 183 -7.57 8.61 -2.03
C LEU A 183 -7.27 9.78 -2.97
N PHE A 184 -6.77 9.48 -4.17
CA PHE A 184 -6.43 10.48 -5.19
C PHE A 184 -7.57 10.75 -6.19
N ARG A 185 -8.72 10.08 -6.02
CA ARG A 185 -9.90 10.27 -6.89
C ARG A 185 -10.82 11.36 -6.35
N SER A 186 -11.56 12.03 -7.24
CA SER A 186 -12.54 13.05 -6.86
C SER A 186 -13.63 12.52 -5.91
N LEU A 187 -14.15 11.32 -6.20
CA LEU A 187 -15.20 10.66 -5.40
C LEU A 187 -14.64 9.72 -4.33
N TRP A 188 -13.39 9.91 -3.88
CA TRP A 188 -12.74 9.04 -2.89
C TRP A 188 -13.58 8.81 -1.63
N SER A 189 -14.34 9.82 -1.22
CA SER A 189 -15.14 9.80 0.00
C SER A 189 -16.40 8.94 -0.10
N GLN A 190 -16.80 8.55 -1.31
CA GLN A 190 -18.08 7.90 -1.61
C GLN A 190 -17.98 6.39 -1.77
N PHE A 191 -16.80 5.82 -2.00
CA PHE A 191 -16.60 4.37 -1.96
C PHE A 191 -17.13 3.82 -0.63
N ASP A 192 -17.92 2.76 -0.66
CA ASP A 192 -18.48 2.17 0.55
C ASP A 192 -18.31 0.65 0.60
N ILE A 193 -18.65 0.07 1.75
CA ILE A 193 -18.94 -1.36 1.89
C ILE A 193 -20.09 -1.42 2.89
N LYS A 194 -21.27 -1.87 2.45
CA LYS A 194 -22.47 -1.98 3.32
C LYS A 194 -22.74 -0.67 4.08
N GLN A 195 -22.83 0.46 3.35
CA GLN A 195 -23.15 1.80 3.88
C GLN A 195 -22.06 2.42 4.78
N ARG A 196 -20.86 1.82 4.82
CA ARG A 196 -19.70 2.39 5.51
C ARG A 196 -18.76 2.99 4.49
N THR A 197 -18.85 4.30 4.28
CA THR A 197 -18.01 4.99 3.30
C THR A 197 -16.54 5.05 3.72
N LEU A 198 -15.63 5.15 2.77
CA LEU A 198 -14.19 5.34 3.01
C LEU A 198 -13.93 6.60 3.85
N ALA A 199 -14.68 7.68 3.62
CA ALA A 199 -14.62 8.88 4.47
C ALA A 199 -14.99 8.60 5.93
N SER A 200 -16.05 7.81 6.17
CA SER A 200 -16.44 7.43 7.53
C SER A 200 -15.36 6.58 8.21
N VAL A 201 -14.75 5.65 7.47
CA VAL A 201 -13.68 4.76 7.94
C VAL A 201 -12.44 5.57 8.28
N LEU A 202 -11.99 6.46 7.40
CA LEU A 202 -10.85 7.33 7.64
C LEU A 202 -11.08 8.25 8.83
N ASN A 203 -12.25 8.87 8.94
CA ASN A 203 -12.57 9.76 10.06
C ASN A 203 -12.48 9.02 11.42
N VAL A 204 -13.05 7.81 11.50
CA VAL A 204 -12.97 6.99 12.71
C VAL A 204 -11.54 6.54 12.98
N TRP A 205 -10.85 6.06 11.95
CA TRP A 205 -9.48 5.58 12.08
C TRP A 205 -8.59 6.70 12.58
N LEU A 206 -8.51 7.84 11.88
CA LEU A 206 -7.65 8.99 12.17
C LEU A 206 -7.87 9.61 13.57
N ARG A 207 -9.12 9.73 14.03
CA ARG A 207 -9.42 10.44 15.29
C ARG A 207 -9.25 9.58 16.54
N ARG A 208 -9.47 8.27 16.45
CA ARG A 208 -9.47 7.42 17.65
C ARG A 208 -8.05 7.19 18.15
N LYS A 209 -7.82 7.45 19.45
CA LYS A 209 -6.55 7.17 20.14
C LYS A 209 -6.41 5.70 20.57
N LYS A 210 -7.52 4.97 20.76
CA LYS A 210 -7.48 3.52 20.96
C LYS A 210 -7.40 2.83 19.60
N ARG A 211 -6.65 1.73 19.52
CA ARG A 211 -6.63 0.87 18.32
C ARG A 211 -8.07 0.49 17.99
N THR A 212 -8.53 0.92 16.82
CA THR A 212 -9.84 0.57 16.29
C THR A 212 -9.58 -0.35 15.12
N HIS A 213 -9.86 -1.62 15.32
CA HIS A 213 -9.72 -2.63 14.28
C HIS A 213 -10.92 -2.53 13.34
N LEU A 214 -10.71 -1.88 12.20
CA LEU A 214 -11.72 -1.72 11.15
C LEU A 214 -11.35 -2.68 10.04
N ARG A 215 -12.10 -3.77 9.87
CA ARG A 215 -11.92 -4.69 8.73
C ARG A 215 -13.23 -4.75 7.97
N LEU A 216 -13.25 -4.02 6.86
CA LEU A 216 -14.34 -4.01 5.90
C LEU A 216 -13.77 -4.58 4.62
N ILE A 217 -14.11 -5.84 4.35
CA ILE A 217 -13.71 -6.56 3.15
C ILE A 217 -15.00 -7.03 2.50
N ASP A 218 -15.19 -6.74 1.23
CA ASP A 218 -16.39 -7.16 0.51
C ASP A 218 -16.33 -8.67 0.23
N HIS A 219 -17.27 -9.41 0.81
CA HIS A 219 -17.37 -10.86 0.65
C HIS A 219 -18.27 -11.28 -0.51
N GLN A 220 -19.10 -10.36 -1.01
CA GLN A 220 -20.09 -10.62 -2.06
C GLN A 220 -19.61 -10.17 -3.44
N PHE A 221 -18.47 -9.48 -3.50
CA PHE A 221 -17.95 -8.86 -4.70
C PHE A 221 -18.98 -7.92 -5.36
N ASP A 222 -19.67 -7.14 -4.52
CA ASP A 222 -20.74 -6.24 -4.89
C ASP A 222 -20.16 -4.89 -5.37
N SER A 223 -20.15 -4.72 -6.68
CA SER A 223 -19.69 -3.48 -7.33
C SER A 223 -20.63 -2.28 -7.13
N SER A 224 -21.82 -2.45 -6.53
CA SER A 224 -22.73 -1.33 -6.25
C SER A 224 -22.17 -0.34 -5.23
N PHE A 225 -21.16 -0.75 -4.46
CA PHE A 225 -20.47 0.13 -3.53
C PHE A 225 -19.45 1.08 -4.19
N CYS A 226 -19.30 0.99 -5.50
CA CYS A 226 -18.35 1.76 -6.28
C CYS A 226 -19.05 3.00 -6.87
N PRO A 227 -18.56 4.22 -6.61
CA PRO A 227 -19.14 5.41 -7.18
C PRO A 227 -19.02 5.34 -8.71
N GLN A 228 -20.15 5.43 -9.39
CA GLN A 228 -20.20 5.59 -10.85
C GLN A 228 -19.84 7.05 -11.17
N ARG A 229 -18.95 7.28 -12.15
CA ARG A 229 -18.84 8.61 -12.75
C ARG A 229 -20.01 8.78 -13.72
N GLU A 230 -20.77 9.85 -13.60
CA GLU A 230 -21.55 10.36 -14.72
C GLU A 230 -20.54 10.79 -15.79
N ASN A 231 -20.42 10.03 -16.90
CA ASN A 231 -19.61 10.29 -18.10
C ASN A 231 -18.12 9.89 -18.08
N ASP A 232 -17.83 8.59 -18.16
CA ASP A 232 -16.52 8.07 -18.61
C ASP A 232 -16.62 7.51 -20.06
N ASP A 233 -17.42 8.14 -20.94
CA ASP A 233 -17.45 7.85 -22.39
C ASP A 233 -16.36 8.60 -23.20
N GLU A 234 -15.52 9.41 -22.54
CA GLU A 234 -14.42 10.13 -23.20
C GLU A 234 -13.11 9.83 -22.48
N LEU A 235 -12.48 8.70 -22.81
CA LEU A 235 -11.02 8.47 -22.79
C LEU A 235 -10.74 7.04 -23.29
N TYR A 236 -11.02 6.81 -24.57
CA TYR A 236 -10.36 5.79 -25.40
C TYR A 236 -9.64 6.48 -26.54
#